data_AF-A0A0M9DWN6-F1
#
_entry.id   AF-A0A0M9DWN6-F1
#
_cell.length_a   1.000
_cell.length_b   1.000
_cell.length_c   1.000
_cell.angle_alpha   90.00
_cell.angle_beta   90.00
_cell.angle_gamma   90.00
#
_symmetry.space_group_name_H-M   'P 1'
#
loop_
_entity.id
_entity.type
_entity.pdbx_description
1 polymer ?
#
loop_
_entity_poly.entity_id
_entity_poly.type
_entity_poly.pdbx_seq_one_letter_code
_entity_poly.pdbx_strand_id
1 'polypeptide(L)'
;MDKKSVSIMTALCFLIFVLFGIIVIDSQNPSDDHYADTKASIQKDADHHAPTAVETQKHAVAEPKKHVEKAASKKAAQCPASKEKVVAHKKAAHKAESKKVAHKPEPQKATAKAAPAAGKTEVADVIMMENPAYAKHKKGIVKFTHKAHVEDYEISCGDCHHDSKGKPLDLKMGDPVQNCIACHPKPSKKTKDAKTKEQILEFHAEAVHMNCIGCHKDYNKKNNTKAAPAGCGKCHPKK
;
A
#
# COMPACT_ATOMS: atom_id res chain seq x y z
N MET A 1 30.95 37.49 42.10
CA MET A 1 31.19 36.15 41.53
C MET A 1 32.67 36.01 41.22
N ASP A 2 33.30 34.96 41.72
CA ASP A 2 34.70 34.67 41.43
C ASP A 2 34.86 34.15 39.98
N LYS A 3 36.08 34.24 39.43
CA LYS A 3 36.36 33.86 38.04
C LYS A 3 36.01 32.40 37.73
N LYS A 4 36.05 31.50 38.72
CA LYS A 4 35.68 30.08 38.51
C LYS A 4 34.17 29.94 38.35
N SER A 5 33.40 30.65 39.17
CA SER A 5 31.93 30.69 39.05
C SER A 5 31.45 31.26 37.71
N VAL A 6 32.11 32.30 37.18
CA VAL A 6 31.77 32.87 35.86
C VAL A 6 32.10 31.89 34.73
N SER A 7 33.23 31.18 34.81
CA SER A 7 33.63 30.18 33.82
C SER A 7 32.72 28.95 33.79
N ILE A 8 32.16 28.55 34.95
CA ILE A 8 31.22 27.42 35.04
C ILE A 8 29.86 27.81 34.45
N MET A 9 29.38 29.04 34.73
CA MET A 9 28.13 29.53 34.16
C MET A 9 28.18 29.65 32.63
N THR A 10 29.28 30.15 32.06
CA THR A 10 29.42 30.24 30.60
C THR A 10 29.49 28.88 29.93
N ALA A 11 30.16 27.88 30.55
CA ALA A 11 30.19 26.52 30.04
C ALA A 11 28.81 25.83 30.08
N LEU A 12 28.04 26.03 31.15
CA LEU A 12 26.67 25.51 31.27
C LEU A 12 25.72 26.17 30.27
N CYS A 13 25.81 27.49 30.07
CA CYS A 13 25.02 28.17 29.04
C CYS A 13 25.36 27.64 27.64
N PHE A 14 26.64 27.42 27.31
CA PHE A 14 27.04 26.86 26.02
C PHE A 14 26.49 25.45 25.79
N LEU A 15 26.53 24.57 26.81
CA LEU A 15 25.94 23.23 26.72
C LEU A 15 24.42 23.28 26.50
N ILE A 16 23.72 24.19 27.16
CA ILE A 16 22.27 24.38 26.97
C ILE A 16 21.99 24.88 25.55
N PHE A 17 22.76 25.83 25.02
CA PHE A 17 22.60 26.31 23.64
C PHE A 17 22.88 25.22 22.60
N VAL A 18 23.87 24.35 22.82
CA VAL A 18 24.14 23.20 21.93
C VAL A 18 23.01 22.18 21.97
N LEU A 19 22.47 21.86 23.15
CA LEU A 19 21.35 20.93 23.28
C LEU A 19 20.06 21.48 22.66
N PHE A 20 19.74 22.77 22.87
CA PHE A 20 18.60 23.41 22.22
C PHE A 20 18.79 23.57 20.70
N GLY A 21 20.01 23.84 20.23
CA GLY A 21 20.32 23.92 18.79
C GLY A 21 20.11 22.59 18.07
N ILE A 22 20.50 21.46 18.69
CA ILE A 22 20.26 20.11 18.13
C ILE A 22 18.75 19.81 18.05
N ILE A 23 17.96 20.22 19.05
CA ILE A 23 16.50 20.02 19.05
C ILE A 23 15.82 20.86 17.96
N VAL A 24 16.28 22.09 17.72
CA VAL A 24 15.69 22.96 16.67
C VAL A 24 16.04 22.49 15.26
N ILE A 25 17.23 21.92 15.03
CA ILE A 25 17.63 21.38 13.72
C ILE A 25 16.79 20.15 13.34
N ASP A 26 16.43 19.29 14.30
CA ASP A 26 15.59 18.11 14.02
C ASP A 26 14.11 18.51 13.77
N SER A 27 13.67 19.66 14.31
CA SER A 27 12.32 20.19 14.09
C SER A 27 12.16 20.98 12.78
N GLN A 28 13.25 21.30 12.08
CA GLN A 28 13.25 22.01 10.79
C GLN A 28 13.61 21.12 9.60
N ASN A 29 13.76 19.81 9.78
CA ASN A 29 13.76 18.89 8.65
C ASN A 29 12.30 18.56 8.30
N PRO A 30 11.66 19.23 7.32
CA PRO A 30 10.45 18.69 6.74
C PRO A 30 10.81 17.30 6.23
N SER A 31 10.09 16.28 6.72
CA SER A 31 10.16 14.99 6.07
C SER A 31 9.83 15.19 4.58
N ASP A 32 10.43 14.40 3.71
CA ASP A 32 10.05 14.37 2.28
C ASP A 32 8.70 13.63 2.12
N ASP A 33 7.70 14.00 2.91
CA ASP A 33 6.37 13.39 2.96
C ASP A 33 5.42 14.02 1.95
N HIS A 34 5.83 13.96 0.67
CA HIS A 34 4.90 14.02 -0.48
C HIS A 34 3.66 13.10 -0.32
N TYR A 35 3.79 12.11 0.57
CA TYR A 35 2.79 11.15 0.92
C TYR A 35 1.71 11.65 1.90
N ALA A 36 2.11 12.41 2.93
CA ALA A 36 1.20 12.89 3.97
C ALA A 36 0.25 13.96 3.41
N ASP A 37 0.76 14.85 2.55
CA ASP A 37 -0.04 15.84 1.85
C ASP A 37 -1.13 15.19 0.98
N THR A 38 -0.77 14.12 0.27
CA THR A 38 -1.74 13.38 -0.57
C THR A 38 -2.84 12.76 0.29
N LYS A 39 -2.50 12.12 1.42
CA LYS A 39 -3.49 11.51 2.35
C LYS A 39 -4.41 12.56 2.98
N ALA A 40 -3.87 13.70 3.39
CA ALA A 40 -4.65 14.82 3.94
C ALA A 40 -5.62 15.40 2.91
N SER A 41 -5.26 15.43 1.62
CA SER A 41 -6.20 15.77 0.55
C SER A 41 -7.33 14.74 0.41
N ILE A 42 -7.05 13.43 0.52
CA ILE A 42 -8.09 12.37 0.47
C ILE A 42 -9.10 12.53 1.58
N GLN A 43 -8.64 12.79 2.81
CA GLN A 43 -9.54 12.97 3.95
C GLN A 43 -10.43 14.20 3.75
N LYS A 44 -9.83 15.33 3.33
CA LYS A 44 -10.57 16.57 3.06
C LYS A 44 -11.63 16.39 1.97
N ASP A 45 -11.35 15.67 0.88
CA ASP A 45 -12.35 15.45 -0.18
C ASP A 45 -13.52 14.56 0.29
N ALA A 46 -13.24 13.60 1.19
CA ALA A 46 -14.26 12.75 1.81
C ALA A 46 -15.16 13.53 2.79
N ASP A 47 -14.60 14.50 3.51
CA ASP A 47 -15.33 15.36 4.45
C ASP A 47 -16.28 16.34 3.74
N HIS A 48 -16.00 16.72 2.48
CA HIS A 48 -16.87 17.62 1.69
C HIS A 48 -18.05 16.92 0.99
N HIS A 49 -18.17 15.59 1.11
CA HIS A 49 -19.27 14.79 0.51
C HIS A 49 -20.00 13.89 1.51
N ALA A 50 -19.92 14.18 2.81
CA ALA A 50 -20.69 13.48 3.82
C ALA A 50 -22.18 13.88 3.77
N PRO A 51 -23.14 12.94 3.55
CA PRO A 51 -24.54 13.22 3.83
C PRO A 51 -24.75 13.35 5.35
N THR A 52 -25.61 14.28 5.73
CA THR A 52 -25.95 14.61 7.12
C THR A 52 -26.59 13.44 7.85
N ALA A 53 -26.00 13.12 9.00
CA ALA A 53 -26.55 12.57 10.24
C ALA A 53 -27.63 11.47 10.16
N VAL A 54 -27.28 10.26 10.62
CA VAL A 54 -28.15 9.44 11.49
C VAL A 54 -27.31 8.74 12.57
N GLU A 55 -27.61 9.15 13.80
CA GLU A 55 -27.65 8.41 15.08
C GLU A 55 -26.44 7.63 15.62
N THR A 56 -25.95 8.18 16.73
CA THR A 56 -24.94 7.70 17.67
C THR A 56 -25.33 6.38 18.36
N GLN A 57 -24.47 5.36 18.27
CA GLN A 57 -24.41 4.30 19.29
C GLN A 57 -23.02 4.20 19.91
N LYS A 58 -22.95 4.62 21.17
CA LYS A 58 -21.79 4.54 22.05
C LYS A 58 -21.35 3.08 22.19
N HIS A 59 -20.09 2.78 21.85
CA HIS A 59 -19.43 1.56 22.28
C HIS A 59 -18.33 1.92 23.27
N ALA A 60 -18.39 1.24 24.42
CA ALA A 60 -17.55 1.47 25.58
C ALA A 60 -16.09 1.12 25.29
N VAL A 61 -15.20 1.95 25.84
CA VAL A 61 -13.75 1.74 25.84
C VAL A 61 -13.44 0.59 26.80
N ALA A 62 -12.93 -0.52 26.26
CA ALA A 62 -12.26 -1.55 27.06
C ALA A 62 -10.75 -1.26 27.06
N GLU A 63 -10.18 -1.14 28.27
CA GLU A 63 -8.74 -0.96 28.49
C GLU A 63 -7.91 -2.17 28.01
N PRO A 64 -6.66 -1.96 27.55
CA PRO A 64 -5.85 -3.04 27.00
C PRO A 64 -5.27 -3.92 28.11
N LYS A 65 -5.56 -5.21 28.06
CA LYS A 65 -4.84 -6.22 28.85
C LYS A 65 -3.52 -6.57 28.17
N LYS A 66 -2.44 -6.53 28.95
CA LYS A 66 -1.08 -6.94 28.56
C LYS A 66 -1.08 -8.34 27.96
N HIS A 67 -0.57 -8.47 26.73
CA HIS A 67 -0.33 -9.76 26.10
C HIS A 67 0.89 -10.45 26.71
N VAL A 68 0.66 -11.69 27.14
CA VAL A 68 1.67 -12.70 27.45
C VAL A 68 2.17 -13.28 26.14
N GLU A 69 3.49 -13.31 25.99
CA GLU A 69 4.24 -13.90 24.89
C GLU A 69 3.93 -15.40 24.76
N LYS A 70 3.51 -15.85 23.57
CA LYS A 70 3.49 -17.28 23.23
C LYS A 70 4.15 -17.50 21.87
N ALA A 71 5.14 -18.38 21.91
CA ALA A 71 6.08 -18.69 20.84
C ALA A 71 5.42 -19.20 19.55
N ALA A 72 5.86 -18.64 18.42
CA ALA A 72 5.49 -19.03 17.07
C ALA A 72 6.15 -20.35 16.66
N SER A 73 5.34 -21.30 16.19
CA SER A 73 5.83 -22.51 15.50
C SER A 73 6.06 -22.19 14.02
N LYS A 74 7.31 -22.34 13.58
CA LYS A 74 7.77 -22.05 12.23
C LYS A 74 7.39 -23.18 11.28
N LYS A 75 6.60 -22.88 10.25
CA LYS A 75 6.70 -23.57 8.96
C LYS A 75 6.87 -22.53 7.86
N ALA A 76 8.12 -22.33 7.46
CA ALA A 76 8.49 -21.39 6.41
C ALA A 76 8.01 -21.92 5.05
N ALA A 77 7.02 -21.26 4.46
CA ALA A 77 6.78 -21.36 3.02
C ALA A 77 7.98 -20.70 2.31
N GLN A 78 8.85 -21.54 1.76
CA GLN A 78 9.98 -21.12 0.92
C GLN A 78 9.48 -20.57 -0.42
N CYS A 79 10.10 -19.48 -0.88
CA CYS A 79 9.82 -18.87 -2.17
C CYS A 79 10.39 -19.74 -3.30
N PRO A 80 9.66 -19.99 -4.40
CA PRO A 80 10.30 -20.49 -5.61
C PRO A 80 11.15 -19.37 -6.22
N ALA A 81 12.47 -19.58 -6.25
CA ALA A 81 13.36 -18.79 -7.09
C ALA A 81 13.07 -19.13 -8.57
N SER A 82 12.70 -18.13 -9.35
CA SER A 82 12.42 -18.25 -10.78
C SER A 82 13.60 -18.89 -11.52
N LYS A 83 13.40 -20.08 -12.11
CA LYS A 83 14.22 -20.58 -13.21
C LYS A 83 13.45 -20.44 -14.52
N GLU A 84 14.01 -19.60 -15.36
CA GLU A 84 13.67 -19.36 -16.76
C GLU A 84 13.81 -20.65 -17.58
N LYS A 85 12.82 -20.99 -18.41
CA LYS A 85 13.01 -21.88 -19.56
C LYS A 85 12.44 -21.22 -20.81
N VAL A 86 13.39 -20.76 -21.62
CA VAL A 86 13.26 -20.32 -23.00
C VAL A 86 12.74 -21.46 -23.86
N VAL A 87 11.70 -21.23 -24.68
CA VAL A 87 11.47 -21.99 -25.91
C VAL A 87 11.16 -21.04 -27.07
N ALA A 88 12.18 -20.95 -27.90
CA ALA A 88 12.30 -20.49 -29.28
C ALA A 88 11.04 -20.10 -30.08
N HIS A 89 11.14 -18.90 -30.68
CA HIS A 89 10.52 -18.56 -31.95
C HIS A 89 11.03 -19.47 -33.07
N LYS A 90 10.13 -19.96 -33.95
CA LYS A 90 10.48 -20.32 -35.32
C LYS A 90 9.74 -19.39 -36.28
N LYS A 91 10.53 -18.60 -37.00
CA LYS A 91 10.14 -17.70 -38.08
C LYS A 91 9.91 -18.53 -39.35
N ALA A 92 8.80 -18.31 -40.05
CA ALA A 92 8.68 -18.63 -41.46
C ALA A 92 7.94 -17.46 -42.13
N ALA A 93 8.64 -16.77 -43.03
CA ALA A 93 8.09 -15.76 -43.90
C ALA A 93 7.53 -16.45 -45.14
N HIS A 94 6.34 -16.04 -45.60
CA HIS A 94 5.98 -16.10 -47.00
C HIS A 94 5.29 -14.80 -47.42
N LYS A 95 5.69 -14.37 -48.61
CA LYS A 95 5.48 -13.10 -49.29
C LYS A 95 4.03 -12.95 -49.76
N ALA A 96 3.61 -11.70 -49.88
CA ALA A 96 2.34 -11.20 -50.38
C ALA A 96 1.97 -11.69 -51.78
N GLU A 97 0.67 -11.87 -52.03
CA GLU A 97 0.00 -11.33 -53.22
C GLU A 97 -1.50 -11.08 -52.97
N SER A 98 -2.00 -10.02 -53.58
CA SER A 98 -3.28 -9.36 -53.37
C SER A 98 -4.46 -10.07 -54.06
N LYS A 99 -5.62 -10.15 -53.40
CA LYS A 99 -6.91 -10.03 -54.11
C LYS A 99 -8.04 -9.52 -53.22
N LYS A 100 -8.59 -8.39 -53.67
CA LYS A 100 -9.73 -7.62 -53.15
C LYS A 100 -11.04 -8.37 -53.40
N VAL A 101 -11.82 -8.65 -52.35
CA VAL A 101 -13.27 -8.80 -52.44
C VAL A 101 -13.90 -8.18 -51.20
N ALA A 102 -14.80 -7.25 -51.45
CA ALA A 102 -15.62 -6.57 -50.46
C ALA A 102 -16.68 -7.55 -49.90
N HIS A 103 -16.76 -7.64 -48.58
CA HIS A 103 -17.96 -8.11 -47.92
C HIS A 103 -18.20 -7.26 -46.66
N LYS A 104 -19.33 -6.56 -46.68
CA LYS A 104 -19.92 -5.77 -45.61
C LYS A 104 -20.26 -6.73 -44.44
N PRO A 105 -19.74 -6.55 -43.22
CA PRO A 105 -20.23 -7.31 -42.07
C PRO A 105 -21.40 -6.55 -41.44
N GLU A 106 -22.54 -7.20 -41.36
CA GLU A 106 -23.65 -6.83 -40.47
C GLU A 106 -23.38 -7.35 -39.05
N PRO A 107 -23.92 -6.67 -38.02
CA PRO A 107 -23.37 -6.70 -36.67
C PRO A 107 -23.75 -7.97 -35.92
N GLN A 108 -22.75 -8.73 -35.49
CA GLN A 108 -22.95 -9.85 -34.59
C GLN A 108 -23.25 -9.33 -33.18
N LYS A 109 -24.53 -9.49 -32.81
CA LYS A 109 -25.09 -9.36 -31.47
C LYS A 109 -24.22 -10.12 -30.47
N ALA A 110 -23.52 -9.38 -29.61
CA ALA A 110 -22.78 -9.92 -28.48
C ALA A 110 -23.76 -10.58 -27.51
N THR A 111 -23.77 -11.92 -27.45
CA THR A 111 -24.36 -12.65 -26.34
C THR A 111 -23.45 -12.49 -25.14
N ALA A 112 -23.91 -11.72 -24.16
CA ALA A 112 -23.29 -11.62 -22.84
C ALA A 112 -23.16 -13.02 -22.24
N LYS A 113 -21.93 -13.52 -22.13
CA LYS A 113 -21.62 -14.70 -21.34
C LYS A 113 -21.71 -14.30 -19.87
N ALA A 114 -22.67 -14.89 -19.17
CA ALA A 114 -22.90 -14.73 -17.75
C ALA A 114 -21.61 -14.87 -16.93
N ALA A 115 -21.44 -13.98 -15.96
CA ALA A 115 -20.40 -14.05 -14.94
C ALA A 115 -20.55 -15.35 -14.13
N PRO A 116 -19.45 -16.04 -13.75
CA PRO A 116 -19.55 -17.18 -12.86
C PRO A 116 -20.01 -16.70 -11.47
N ALA A 117 -20.90 -17.49 -10.88
CA ALA A 117 -21.48 -17.29 -9.55
C ALA A 117 -20.39 -17.11 -8.48
N ALA A 118 -20.69 -16.27 -7.48
CA ALA A 118 -19.85 -15.99 -6.33
C ALA A 118 -19.57 -17.27 -5.52
N GLY A 119 -18.44 -17.91 -5.79
CA GLY A 119 -17.83 -18.90 -4.91
C GLY A 119 -17.11 -18.19 -3.77
N LYS A 120 -17.11 -18.81 -2.59
CA LYS A 120 -16.28 -18.35 -1.47
C LYS A 120 -14.81 -18.37 -1.91
N THR A 121 -14.10 -17.26 -1.75
CA THR A 121 -12.69 -17.17 -2.12
C THR A 121 -11.84 -17.67 -0.96
N GLU A 122 -10.93 -18.61 -1.22
CA GLU A 122 -9.96 -19.02 -0.20
C GLU A 122 -9.03 -17.85 0.11
N VAL A 123 -8.94 -17.49 1.39
CA VAL A 123 -8.12 -16.37 1.86
C VAL A 123 -6.81 -16.92 2.40
N ALA A 124 -5.71 -16.62 1.73
CA ALA A 124 -4.39 -17.08 2.15
C ALA A 124 -3.87 -16.29 3.35
N ASP A 125 -3.30 -16.97 4.34
CA ASP A 125 -2.68 -16.34 5.51
C ASP A 125 -1.54 -15.38 5.12
N VAL A 126 -0.76 -15.80 4.13
CA VAL A 126 0.35 -15.03 3.55
C VAL A 126 0.17 -14.97 2.04
N ILE A 127 0.09 -13.75 1.51
CA ILE A 127 -0.06 -13.44 0.11
C ILE A 127 1.28 -12.93 -0.44
N MET A 128 1.73 -13.51 -1.54
CA MET A 128 2.87 -12.97 -2.28
C MET A 128 2.36 -11.83 -3.16
N MET A 129 2.86 -10.61 -2.96
CA MET A 129 2.48 -9.44 -3.76
C MET A 129 3.17 -9.43 -5.14
N GLU A 130 3.26 -10.61 -5.75
CA GLU A 130 3.69 -10.80 -7.13
C GLU A 130 2.48 -10.58 -8.03
N ASN A 131 2.69 -9.85 -9.13
CA ASN A 131 1.62 -9.55 -10.05
C ASN A 131 2.13 -9.68 -11.50
N PRO A 132 1.55 -10.59 -12.29
CA PRO A 132 2.06 -10.92 -13.62
C PRO A 132 1.95 -9.76 -14.62
N ALA A 133 1.16 -8.72 -14.33
CA ALA A 133 1.12 -7.52 -15.17
C ALA A 133 2.45 -6.75 -15.17
N TYR A 134 3.32 -6.97 -14.17
CA TYR A 134 4.66 -6.41 -14.16
C TYR A 134 5.58 -7.26 -15.04
N ALA A 135 6.00 -6.71 -16.17
CA ALA A 135 7.01 -7.37 -17.03
C ALA A 135 8.31 -7.71 -16.26
N LYS A 136 8.69 -6.88 -15.29
CA LYS A 136 9.80 -7.14 -14.37
C LYS A 136 9.61 -6.41 -13.05
N HIS A 137 9.67 -7.14 -11.94
CA HIS A 137 9.71 -6.53 -10.61
C HIS A 137 11.06 -5.87 -10.37
N LYS A 138 11.08 -4.58 -10.03
CA LYS A 138 12.34 -3.82 -9.72
C LYS A 138 12.88 -4.10 -8.32
N LYS A 139 12.06 -4.60 -7.41
CA LYS A 139 12.39 -4.94 -6.01
C LYS A 139 11.99 -6.39 -5.71
N GLY A 140 12.42 -6.94 -4.58
CA GLY A 140 11.96 -8.25 -4.13
C GLY A 140 10.46 -8.26 -3.87
N ILE A 141 9.83 -9.42 -4.06
CA ILE A 141 8.39 -9.60 -3.85
C ILE A 141 8.08 -9.46 -2.36
N VAL A 142 7.10 -8.61 -2.04
CA VAL A 142 6.65 -8.39 -0.66
C VAL A 142 5.80 -9.58 -0.24
N LYS A 143 6.07 -10.11 0.96
CA LYS A 143 5.20 -11.07 1.63
C LYS A 143 4.21 -10.28 2.48
N PHE A 144 2.93 -10.37 2.15
CA PHE A 144 1.88 -9.73 2.91
C PHE A 144 1.20 -10.75 3.82
N THR A 145 1.27 -10.56 5.13
CA THR A 145 0.66 -11.44 6.13
C THR A 145 -0.79 -11.03 6.35
N HIS A 146 -1.69 -11.39 5.42
CA HIS A 146 -3.10 -11.00 5.45
C HIS A 146 -3.76 -11.38 6.79
N LYS A 147 -3.55 -12.61 7.26
CA LYS A 147 -4.11 -13.08 8.54
C LYS A 147 -3.71 -12.22 9.73
N ALA A 148 -2.42 -11.85 9.84
CA ALA A 148 -1.95 -11.01 10.93
C ALA A 148 -2.59 -9.60 10.91
N HIS A 149 -2.84 -9.04 9.72
CA HIS A 149 -3.51 -7.74 9.64
C HIS A 149 -4.96 -7.81 10.14
N VAL A 150 -5.67 -8.90 9.86
CA VAL A 150 -7.07 -9.06 10.27
C VAL A 150 -7.19 -9.50 11.72
N GLU A 151 -6.43 -10.53 12.14
CA GLU A 151 -6.59 -11.17 13.46
C GLU A 151 -5.72 -10.53 14.54
N ASP A 152 -4.44 -10.27 14.26
CA ASP A 152 -3.51 -9.79 15.29
C ASP A 152 -3.57 -8.26 15.46
N TYR A 153 -3.81 -7.55 14.35
CA TYR A 153 -3.84 -6.08 14.32
C TYR A 153 -5.27 -5.52 14.21
N GLU A 154 -6.27 -6.39 14.16
CA GLU A 154 -7.70 -6.05 14.17
C GLU A 154 -8.09 -5.02 13.08
N ILE A 155 -7.43 -5.08 11.91
CA ILE A 155 -7.71 -4.21 10.78
C ILE A 155 -8.94 -4.72 10.03
N SER A 156 -9.88 -3.82 9.74
CA SER A 156 -11.11 -4.16 9.04
C SER A 156 -10.87 -4.42 7.56
N CYS A 157 -11.72 -5.22 6.92
CA CYS A 157 -11.60 -5.51 5.49
C CYS A 157 -11.67 -4.22 4.64
N GLY A 158 -12.52 -3.28 5.05
CA GLY A 158 -12.74 -2.00 4.38
C GLY A 158 -11.56 -1.02 4.46
N ASP A 159 -10.63 -1.22 5.40
CA ASP A 159 -9.43 -0.38 5.51
C ASP A 159 -8.48 -0.54 4.30
N CYS A 160 -8.60 -1.66 3.58
CA CYS A 160 -7.83 -1.93 2.36
C CYS A 160 -8.72 -2.10 1.13
N HIS A 161 -9.85 -2.81 1.27
CA HIS A 161 -10.77 -3.07 0.18
C HIS A 161 -11.79 -1.94 0.08
N HIS A 162 -11.64 -1.11 -0.94
CA HIS A 162 -12.51 0.01 -1.20
C HIS A 162 -13.18 -0.09 -2.58
N ASP A 163 -14.26 0.65 -2.77
CA ASP A 163 -14.92 0.81 -4.08
C ASP A 163 -14.13 1.74 -5.01
N SER A 164 -14.65 1.97 -6.21
CA SER A 164 -14.03 2.88 -7.20
C SER A 164 -14.00 4.36 -6.77
N LYS A 165 -14.73 4.73 -5.71
CA LYS A 165 -14.75 6.07 -5.12
C LYS A 165 -13.90 6.16 -3.85
N GLY A 166 -13.18 5.08 -3.50
CA GLY A 166 -12.37 5.01 -2.29
C GLY A 166 -13.18 4.83 -1.00
N LYS A 167 -14.46 4.46 -1.10
CA LYS A 167 -15.26 4.16 0.09
C LYS A 167 -14.95 2.73 0.57
N PRO A 168 -14.75 2.52 1.89
CA PRO A 168 -14.55 1.19 2.45
C PRO A 168 -15.69 0.23 2.05
N LEU A 169 -15.33 -0.99 1.68
CA LEU A 169 -16.29 -2.06 1.45
C LEU A 169 -16.60 -2.78 2.76
N ASP A 170 -17.87 -3.10 2.97
CA ASP A 170 -18.32 -3.98 4.05
C ASP A 170 -18.22 -5.43 3.56
N LEU A 171 -17.17 -6.14 3.98
CA LEU A 171 -16.81 -7.47 3.52
C LEU A 171 -16.64 -8.43 4.70
N LYS A 172 -16.91 -9.70 4.44
CA LYS A 172 -16.68 -10.82 5.37
C LYS A 172 -15.62 -11.75 4.80
N MET A 173 -15.01 -12.54 5.68
CA MET A 173 -14.03 -13.55 5.27
C MET A 173 -14.65 -14.53 4.26
N GLY A 174 -13.99 -14.65 3.11
CA GLY A 174 -14.43 -15.50 2.00
C GLY A 174 -15.30 -14.79 0.96
N ASP A 175 -15.69 -13.53 1.17
CA ASP A 175 -16.36 -12.74 0.14
C ASP A 175 -15.45 -12.53 -1.07
N PRO A 176 -16.01 -12.48 -2.29
CA PRO A 176 -15.23 -12.25 -3.48
C PRO A 176 -14.68 -10.81 -3.49
N VAL A 177 -13.37 -10.69 -3.72
CA VAL A 177 -12.67 -9.41 -3.83
C VAL A 177 -11.90 -9.31 -5.14
N GLN A 178 -11.73 -8.08 -5.64
CA GLN A 178 -10.91 -7.82 -6.82
C GLN A 178 -9.47 -7.50 -6.43
N ASN A 179 -8.52 -7.87 -7.30
CA ASN A 179 -7.14 -7.44 -7.17
C ASN A 179 -7.02 -5.92 -7.42
N CYS A 180 -6.14 -5.24 -6.69
CA CYS A 180 -5.96 -3.79 -6.79
C CYS A 180 -5.70 -3.33 -8.24
N ILE A 181 -4.95 -4.12 -9.01
CA ILE A 181 -4.61 -3.79 -10.39
C ILE A 181 -5.81 -3.73 -11.34
N ALA A 182 -6.96 -4.31 -10.97
CA ALA A 182 -8.17 -4.22 -11.77
C ALA A 182 -8.65 -2.76 -11.91
N CYS A 183 -8.46 -1.95 -10.87
CA CYS A 183 -8.83 -0.52 -10.84
C CYS A 183 -7.62 0.42 -10.90
N HIS A 184 -6.42 -0.05 -10.56
CA HIS A 184 -5.17 0.69 -10.64
C HIS A 184 -4.26 0.07 -11.73
N PRO A 185 -4.60 0.25 -13.02
CA PRO A 185 -4.19 -0.66 -14.09
C PRO A 185 -2.73 -0.53 -14.52
N LYS A 186 -2.03 0.56 -14.21
CA LYS A 186 -0.65 0.78 -14.69
C LYS A 186 0.34 0.05 -13.77
N PRO A 187 1.00 -1.04 -14.21
CA PRO A 187 1.89 -1.85 -13.37
C PRO A 187 3.29 -1.21 -13.26
N SER A 188 3.34 0.01 -12.75
CA SER A 188 4.58 0.77 -12.64
C SER A 188 4.46 1.82 -11.52
N LYS A 189 5.56 2.52 -11.25
CA LYS A 189 5.54 3.75 -10.45
C LYS A 189 5.01 4.89 -11.30
N LYS A 190 4.50 5.95 -10.66
CA LYS A 190 4.04 7.14 -11.38
C LYS A 190 5.09 7.69 -12.34
N THR A 191 4.62 8.20 -13.47
CA THR A 191 5.44 9.00 -14.38
C THR A 191 5.50 10.46 -13.89
N LYS A 192 6.40 11.26 -14.46
CA LYS A 192 6.49 12.69 -14.16
C LYS A 192 5.25 13.48 -14.60
N ASP A 193 4.50 12.94 -15.57
CA ASP A 193 3.31 13.57 -16.15
C ASP A 193 2.05 13.35 -15.31
N ALA A 194 2.06 12.38 -14.39
CA ALA A 194 0.98 12.16 -13.43
C ALA A 194 1.05 13.22 -12.33
N LYS A 195 0.21 14.24 -12.45
CA LYS A 195 0.19 15.41 -11.57
C LYS A 195 -0.99 15.41 -10.61
N THR A 196 -2.14 14.92 -11.05
CA THR A 196 -3.33 14.82 -10.20
C THR A 196 -3.34 13.51 -9.42
N LYS A 197 -4.09 13.49 -8.32
CA LYS A 197 -4.26 12.31 -7.48
C LYS A 197 -4.86 11.14 -8.27
N GLU A 198 -5.85 11.42 -9.11
CA GLU A 198 -6.51 10.43 -9.97
C GLU A 198 -5.51 9.80 -10.93
N GLN A 199 -4.69 10.63 -11.58
CA GLN A 199 -3.62 10.16 -12.48
C GLN A 199 -2.56 9.33 -11.75
N ILE A 200 -2.21 9.70 -10.52
CA ILE A 200 -1.27 8.95 -9.68
C ILE A 200 -1.86 7.60 -9.27
N LEU A 201 -3.14 7.57 -8.90
CA LEU A 201 -3.83 6.34 -8.50
C LEU A 201 -3.99 5.36 -9.66
N GLU A 202 -3.96 5.77 -10.92
CA GLU A 202 -3.90 4.80 -12.03
C GLU A 202 -2.68 3.85 -11.94
N PHE A 203 -1.63 4.22 -11.20
CA PHE A 203 -0.43 3.43 -11.00
C PHE A 203 -0.57 2.49 -9.81
N HIS A 204 -0.58 1.19 -10.08
CA HIS A 204 -0.69 0.12 -9.09
C HIS A 204 0.34 0.25 -7.96
N ALA A 205 1.60 0.60 -8.29
CA ALA A 205 2.62 0.73 -7.26
C ALA A 205 2.34 1.89 -6.30
N GLU A 206 1.75 2.99 -6.79
CA GLU A 206 1.40 4.12 -5.94
C GLU A 206 0.21 3.77 -5.05
N ALA A 207 -0.84 3.13 -5.59
CA ALA A 207 -1.97 2.65 -4.79
C ALA A 207 -1.52 1.71 -3.64
N VAL A 208 -0.64 0.75 -3.93
CA VAL A 208 -0.12 -0.18 -2.92
C VAL A 208 0.77 0.53 -1.89
N HIS A 209 1.73 1.35 -2.34
CA HIS A 209 2.56 2.12 -1.40
C HIS A 209 1.70 3.06 -0.57
N MET A 210 0.62 3.59 -1.15
CA MET A 210 -0.30 4.43 -0.43
C MET A 210 -0.97 3.70 0.71
N ASN A 211 -1.63 2.60 0.40
CA ASN A 211 -2.34 1.84 1.40
C ASN A 211 -1.40 1.34 2.52
N CYS A 212 -0.30 0.70 2.15
CA CYS A 212 0.58 0.03 3.11
C CYS A 212 1.44 1.01 3.91
N ILE A 213 2.19 1.89 3.23
CA ILE A 213 3.17 2.77 3.90
C ILE A 213 2.43 3.86 4.67
N GLY A 214 1.30 4.35 4.15
CA GLY A 214 0.47 5.34 4.83
C GLY A 214 0.01 4.85 6.20
N CYS A 215 -0.66 3.69 6.25
CA CYS A 215 -1.14 3.11 7.50
C CYS A 215 0.02 2.82 8.48
N HIS A 216 1.13 2.25 7.99
CA HIS A 216 2.29 1.97 8.85
C HIS A 216 2.92 3.23 9.44
N LYS A 217 3.06 4.31 8.65
CA LYS A 217 3.59 5.58 9.14
C LYS A 217 2.66 6.21 10.18
N ASP A 218 1.35 6.16 9.96
CA ASP A 218 0.38 6.73 10.89
C ASP A 218 0.35 5.96 12.21
N TYR A 219 0.38 4.62 12.15
CA TYR A 219 0.51 3.78 13.34
C TYR A 219 1.78 4.11 14.12
N ASN A 220 2.92 4.18 13.42
CA ASN A 220 4.21 4.51 14.04
C ASN A 220 4.20 5.90 14.69
N LYS A 221 3.63 6.90 14.03
CA LYS A 221 3.50 8.26 14.55
C LYS A 221 2.59 8.31 15.77
N LYS A 222 1.40 7.70 15.69
CA LYS A 222 0.40 7.70 16.78
C LYS A 222 0.91 6.99 18.03
N ASN A 223 1.70 5.93 17.86
CA ASN A 223 2.19 5.10 18.97
C ASN A 223 3.66 5.35 19.31
N ASN A 224 4.27 6.40 18.76
CA ASN A 224 5.69 6.74 18.93
C ASN A 224 6.63 5.52 18.81
N THR A 225 6.46 4.76 17.73
CA THR A 225 7.17 3.50 17.49
C THR A 225 7.71 3.41 16.06
N LYS A 226 8.51 2.38 15.80
CA LYS A 226 9.02 2.02 14.45
C LYS A 226 8.68 0.56 14.11
N ALA A 227 7.70 -0.01 14.81
CA ALA A 227 7.31 -1.42 14.67
C ALA A 227 6.74 -1.74 13.28
N ALA A 228 5.92 -0.84 12.72
CA ALA A 228 5.34 -1.05 11.39
C ALA A 228 6.36 -0.69 10.29
N PRO A 229 6.62 -1.57 9.30
CA PRO A 229 7.67 -1.34 8.31
C PRO A 229 7.27 -0.26 7.30
N ALA A 230 7.90 0.91 7.36
CA ALA A 230 7.66 2.01 6.41
C ALA A 230 8.79 2.22 5.38
N GLY A 231 9.95 1.57 5.59
CA GLY A 231 11.12 1.71 4.72
C GLY A 231 11.14 0.70 3.58
N CYS A 232 11.62 1.11 2.40
CA CYS A 232 11.67 0.27 1.19
C CYS A 232 12.24 -1.14 1.43
N GLY A 233 13.40 -1.24 2.10
CA GLY A 233 14.07 -2.52 2.38
C GLY A 233 13.51 -3.28 3.59
N LYS A 234 12.54 -2.70 4.30
CA LYS A 234 11.82 -3.38 5.38
C LYS A 234 10.61 -4.15 4.85
N CYS A 235 10.06 -3.72 3.71
CA CYS A 235 8.98 -4.44 3.01
C CYS A 235 9.52 -5.29 1.85
N HIS A 236 10.41 -4.74 1.03
CA HIS A 236 10.99 -5.46 -0.10
C HIS A 236 12.24 -6.21 0.32
N PRO A 237 12.23 -7.57 0.31
CA PRO A 237 13.43 -8.33 0.57
C PRO A 237 14.51 -8.01 -0.47
N LYS A 238 15.77 -8.12 -0.06
CA LYS A 238 16.90 -8.07 -1.00
C LYS A 238 16.76 -9.24 -1.96
N LYS A 239 17.01 -8.96 -3.23
CA LYS A 239 17.05 -9.98 -4.29
C LYS A 239 18.33 -10.77 -4.22
#